data_AF-G2IHM9-F1
#
_entry.id   AF-G2IHM9-F1
#
_cell.length_a   1.000
_cell.length_b   1.000
_cell.length_c   1.000
_cell.angle_alpha   90.00
_cell.angle_beta   90.00
_cell.angle_gamma   90.00
#
_symmetry.space_group_name_H-M   'P 1'
#
loop_
_entity.id
_entity.type
_entity.pdbx_description
1 polymer ?
#
loop_
_entity_poly.entity_id
_entity_poly.type
_entity_poly.pdbx_seq_one_letter_code
_entity_poly.pdbx_strand_id
1 'polypeptide(L)'
;MKSKFLSFVIAGSLSLACLSYISPIKTQAISLTQINIPELSTSSSDETFEAFLEKVGNLNIDLLKDKFSKETYDKIYQKISDKYKSQNKSYSEDELKLRSNIYASYIFDLYNDESNIDEAVKYLGLSINDMMEILTSLELNLSPFDLELFKFKFTSLLTDPTKLSGEDSEIYSLIEQEFVNEFKDFKPDDMRGSINLFWAMSRINLSKFVLEDRVKMLKNIPIDFESFQDLKALTISGISDEIINELYDVVLLRNADEDGKKFWVDLLQKFINQGKSFKDSINDIVNRLRESEEYKTLMGKNLFN
;
A
#
# COMPACT_ATOMS: atom_id res chain seq x y z
N MET A 1 -8.00 -15.90 -18.94
CA MET A 1 -7.98 -14.58 -18.29
C MET A 1 -9.06 -14.44 -17.24
N LYS A 2 -10.36 -14.56 -17.57
CA LYS A 2 -11.47 -14.38 -16.60
C LYS A 2 -11.32 -15.14 -15.27
N SER A 3 -10.98 -16.44 -15.26
CA SER A 3 -10.90 -17.18 -13.98
C SER A 3 -9.69 -16.81 -13.09
N LYS A 4 -8.59 -16.32 -13.69
CA LYS A 4 -7.39 -15.88 -12.93
C LYS A 4 -7.58 -14.47 -12.40
N PHE A 5 -8.12 -13.56 -13.20
CA PHE A 5 -8.48 -12.20 -12.78
C PHE A 5 -9.56 -12.21 -11.69
N LEU A 6 -10.54 -13.11 -11.78
CA LEU A 6 -11.53 -13.32 -10.72
C LEU A 6 -10.89 -13.77 -9.40
N SER A 7 -9.89 -14.65 -9.44
CA SER A 7 -9.16 -15.09 -8.23
C SER A 7 -8.33 -13.95 -7.64
N PHE A 8 -7.69 -13.16 -8.50
CA PHE A 8 -6.95 -11.94 -8.20
C PHE A 8 -7.82 -10.90 -7.45
N VAL A 9 -9.03 -10.64 -7.94
CA VAL A 9 -9.90 -9.65 -7.31
C VAL A 9 -10.60 -10.20 -6.06
N ILE A 10 -10.98 -11.48 -6.02
CA ILE A 10 -11.53 -12.11 -4.80
C ILE A 10 -10.51 -12.04 -3.66
N ALA A 11 -9.22 -12.29 -3.93
CA ALA A 11 -8.16 -12.20 -2.94
C ALA A 11 -7.95 -10.76 -2.43
N GLY A 12 -7.99 -9.75 -3.30
CA GLY A 12 -7.86 -8.34 -2.91
C GLY A 12 -9.07 -7.78 -2.15
N SER A 13 -10.28 -8.20 -2.51
CA SER A 13 -11.51 -7.72 -1.85
C SER A 13 -11.75 -8.36 -0.49
N LEU A 14 -11.31 -9.60 -0.26
CA LEU A 14 -11.33 -10.24 1.05
C LEU A 14 -10.27 -9.69 2.03
N SER A 15 -9.37 -8.82 1.57
CA SER A 15 -8.12 -8.52 2.27
C SER A 15 -7.85 -7.06 2.59
N LEU A 16 -8.82 -6.15 2.40
CA LEU A 16 -8.78 -4.86 3.09
C LEU A 16 -8.63 -5.05 4.60
N ALA A 17 -9.26 -6.09 5.15
CA ALA A 17 -9.10 -6.53 6.53
C ALA A 17 -7.68 -7.05 6.86
N CYS A 18 -6.82 -7.30 5.88
CA CYS A 18 -5.45 -7.77 6.10
C CYS A 18 -4.42 -6.63 6.17
N LEU A 19 -4.73 -5.42 5.65
CA LEU A 19 -3.80 -4.28 5.64
C LEU A 19 -3.47 -3.75 7.05
N SER A 20 -4.32 -4.04 8.04
CA SER A 20 -4.09 -3.79 9.46
C SER A 20 -2.94 -4.62 10.04
N TYR A 21 -2.79 -5.88 9.63
CA TYR A 21 -1.79 -6.82 10.18
C TYR A 21 -0.36 -6.53 9.73
N ILE A 22 -0.22 -5.72 8.68
CA ILE A 22 1.05 -5.39 8.07
C ILE A 22 1.56 -4.07 8.72
N SER A 23 2.02 -4.17 9.97
CA SER A 23 2.72 -3.07 10.64
C SER A 23 4.23 -3.33 10.60
N PRO A 24 5.01 -2.59 9.80
CA PRO A 24 6.46 -2.75 9.76
C PRO A 24 7.11 -2.45 11.13
N ILE A 25 6.47 -1.60 11.94
CA ILE A 25 6.96 -1.23 13.27
C ILE A 25 6.89 -2.39 14.25
N LYS A 26 5.93 -3.31 14.15
CA LYS A 26 5.91 -4.53 15.00
C LYS A 26 7.21 -5.33 14.91
N THR A 27 7.91 -5.29 13.77
CA THR A 27 9.14 -6.06 13.53
C THR A 27 10.41 -5.42 14.12
N GLN A 28 10.48 -4.09 14.25
CA GLN A 28 11.62 -3.41 14.88
C GLN A 28 11.32 -2.99 16.34
N ALA A 29 10.07 -2.72 16.64
CA ALA A 29 9.56 -2.39 17.97
C ALA A 29 9.16 -3.63 18.77
N ILE A 30 9.93 -4.72 18.66
CA ILE A 30 9.79 -5.95 19.46
C ILE A 30 10.02 -5.69 20.97
N SER A 31 10.25 -4.45 21.39
CA SER A 31 10.25 -4.05 22.81
C SER A 31 9.05 -3.16 23.24
N LEU A 32 8.13 -2.76 22.35
CA LEU A 32 6.96 -1.93 22.73
C LEU A 32 5.78 -2.76 23.26
N THR A 33 5.87 -4.08 23.24
CA THR A 33 4.83 -5.04 23.65
C THR A 33 4.58 -5.13 25.16
N GLN A 34 5.09 -4.19 25.98
CA GLN A 34 4.74 -4.08 27.40
C GLN A 34 3.98 -2.80 27.76
N ILE A 35 3.37 -2.16 26.76
CA ILE A 35 2.31 -1.19 26.98
C ILE A 35 1.12 -1.95 27.58
N ASN A 36 1.06 -1.97 28.91
CA ASN A 36 -0.06 -2.53 29.67
C ASN A 36 -1.14 -1.44 29.71
N ILE A 37 -1.71 -1.08 28.54
CA ILE A 37 -2.94 -0.28 28.55
C ILE A 37 -4.02 -1.22 29.08
N PRO A 38 -4.66 -0.90 30.21
CA PRO A 38 -5.73 -1.72 30.78
C PRO A 38 -6.74 -2.00 29.69
N GLU A 39 -6.90 -3.29 29.34
CA GLU A 39 -7.79 -3.85 28.33
C GLU A 39 -8.39 -2.78 27.40
N LEU A 40 -7.66 -2.41 26.32
CA LEU A 40 -8.37 -1.99 25.12
C LEU A 40 -9.25 -3.18 24.76
N SER A 41 -10.51 -3.14 25.20
CA SER A 41 -11.51 -4.13 24.85
C SER A 41 -11.44 -4.33 23.34
N THR A 42 -11.28 -5.59 22.93
CA THR A 42 -11.48 -6.01 21.54
C THR A 42 -12.79 -5.40 21.09
N SER A 43 -12.71 -4.42 20.20
CA SER A 43 -13.89 -3.73 19.73
C SER A 43 -14.74 -4.72 18.95
N SER A 44 -16.05 -4.63 19.16
CA SER A 44 -17.00 -5.26 18.25
C SER A 44 -16.90 -4.55 16.91
N SER A 45 -17.09 -5.28 15.80
CA SER A 45 -17.20 -4.74 14.44
C SER A 45 -18.28 -3.64 14.25
N ASP A 46 -19.07 -3.37 15.29
CA ASP A 46 -20.17 -2.41 15.32
C ASP A 46 -19.81 -1.12 16.09
N GLU A 47 -18.53 -0.89 16.44
CA GLU A 47 -18.09 0.36 17.10
C GLU A 47 -18.28 1.55 16.14
N THR A 48 -19.07 2.55 16.55
CA THR A 48 -19.26 3.77 15.75
C THR A 48 -17.99 4.62 15.75
N PHE A 49 -17.84 5.47 14.74
CA PHE A 49 -16.67 6.35 14.65
C PHE A 49 -16.54 7.31 15.83
N GLU A 50 -17.65 7.80 16.39
CA GLU A 50 -17.63 8.63 17.59
C GLU A 50 -17.10 7.88 18.81
N ALA A 51 -17.48 6.60 18.97
CA ALA A 51 -16.95 5.75 20.03
C ALA A 51 -15.44 5.52 19.86
N PHE A 52 -15.00 5.30 18.62
CA PHE A 52 -13.57 5.23 18.28
C PHE A 52 -12.84 6.53 18.65
N LEU A 53 -13.38 7.71 18.30
CA LEU A 53 -12.77 9.00 18.64
C LEU A 53 -12.70 9.23 20.15
N GLU A 54 -13.74 8.85 20.90
CA GLU A 54 -13.73 8.91 22.37
C GLU A 54 -12.62 8.01 22.93
N LYS A 55 -12.53 6.77 22.43
CA LYS A 55 -11.53 5.79 22.85
C LYS A 55 -10.10 6.26 22.58
N VAL A 56 -9.85 6.84 21.40
CA VAL A 56 -8.54 7.39 21.01
C VAL A 56 -8.25 8.72 21.73
N GLY A 57 -9.26 9.55 21.96
CA GLY A 57 -9.13 10.79 22.73
C GLY A 57 -8.74 10.53 24.19
N ASN A 58 -9.23 9.42 24.75
CA ASN A 58 -8.91 8.95 26.10
C ASN A 58 -7.56 8.20 26.18
N LEU A 59 -6.83 8.05 25.08
CA LEU A 59 -5.51 7.43 25.09
C LEU A 59 -4.57 8.20 26.02
N ASN A 60 -4.22 7.58 27.13
CA ASN A 60 -3.27 8.14 28.08
C ASN A 60 -1.84 7.80 27.65
N ILE A 61 -1.19 8.74 26.98
CA ILE A 61 0.20 8.62 26.51
C ILE A 61 1.19 8.42 27.64
N ASP A 62 0.89 8.82 28.87
CA ASP A 62 1.76 8.53 30.02
C ASP A 62 1.82 7.02 30.34
N LEU A 63 0.95 6.20 29.74
CA LEU A 63 1.04 4.74 29.79
C LEU A 63 2.09 4.17 28.81
N LEU A 64 2.67 4.98 27.91
CA LEU A 64 3.85 4.62 27.14
C LEU A 64 5.05 4.57 28.10
N LYS A 65 5.44 3.35 28.49
CA LYS A 65 6.42 3.13 29.57
C LYS A 65 7.85 3.46 29.16
N ASP A 66 8.17 3.37 27.87
CA ASP A 66 9.52 3.65 27.40
C ASP A 66 9.67 5.11 26.97
N LYS A 67 10.82 5.67 27.32
CA LYS A 67 11.18 7.05 27.02
C LYS A 67 11.11 7.35 25.52
N PHE A 68 11.47 6.38 24.68
CA PHE A 68 11.52 6.54 23.24
C PHE A 68 10.12 6.76 22.63
N SER A 69 9.12 5.96 23.02
CA SER A 69 7.74 6.14 22.57
C SER A 69 7.13 7.45 23.03
N LYS A 70 7.42 7.90 24.26
CA LYS A 70 6.97 9.20 24.75
C LYS A 70 7.59 10.35 23.95
N GLU A 71 8.91 10.33 23.75
CA GLU A 71 9.60 11.33 22.93
C GLU A 71 9.11 11.32 21.47
N THR A 72 8.82 10.14 20.92
CA THR A 72 8.26 10.00 19.57
C THR A 72 6.85 10.59 19.49
N TYR A 73 6.00 10.34 20.50
CA TYR A 73 4.67 10.96 20.55
C TYR A 73 4.76 12.49 20.63
N ASP A 74 5.62 13.03 21.50
CA ASP A 74 5.79 14.48 21.64
C ASP A 74 6.24 15.11 20.30
N LYS A 75 7.16 14.44 19.57
CA LYS A 75 7.53 14.81 18.21
C LYS A 75 6.34 14.75 17.25
N ILE A 76 5.53 13.68 17.28
CA ILE A 76 4.31 13.55 16.45
C ILE A 76 3.39 14.76 16.70
N TYR A 77 3.08 15.05 17.96
CA TYR A 77 2.20 16.15 18.34
C TYR A 77 2.72 17.49 17.80
N GLN A 78 4.00 17.76 18.02
CA GLN A 78 4.64 18.97 17.54
C GLN A 78 4.57 19.08 16.01
N LYS A 79 4.96 18.02 15.28
CA LYS A 79 5.00 18.01 13.82
C LYS A 79 3.62 18.16 13.20
N ILE A 80 2.60 17.50 13.76
CA ILE A 80 1.21 17.66 13.33
C ILE A 80 0.72 19.09 13.56
N SER A 81 0.99 19.67 14.74
CA SER A 81 0.64 21.06 15.04
C SER A 81 1.28 22.04 14.07
N ASP A 82 2.59 21.90 13.83
CA ASP A 82 3.35 22.75 12.91
C ASP A 82 2.83 22.60 11.47
N LYS A 83 2.48 21.38 11.07
CA LYS A 83 1.93 21.11 9.74
C LYS A 83 0.60 21.80 9.52
N TYR A 84 -0.34 21.71 10.47
CA TYR A 84 -1.61 22.42 10.35
C TYR A 84 -1.45 23.94 10.33
N LYS A 85 -0.56 24.49 11.17
CA LYS A 85 -0.23 25.93 11.13
C LYS A 85 0.30 26.35 9.77
N SER A 86 1.19 25.56 9.16
CA SER A 86 1.71 25.83 7.80
C SER A 86 0.62 25.79 6.72
N GLN A 87 -0.47 25.05 6.95
CA GLN A 87 -1.64 24.97 6.08
C GLN A 87 -2.72 26.02 6.41
N ASN A 88 -2.42 26.98 7.30
CA ASN A 88 -3.39 27.95 7.83
C ASN A 88 -4.63 27.31 8.49
N LYS A 89 -4.49 26.09 9.03
CA LYS A 89 -5.52 25.41 9.82
C LYS A 89 -5.23 25.63 11.31
N SER A 90 -6.25 26.03 12.06
CA SER A 90 -6.18 26.22 13.51
C SER A 90 -7.12 25.25 14.19
N TYR A 91 -6.61 24.50 15.16
CA TYR A 91 -7.35 23.54 15.96
C TYR A 91 -7.13 23.85 17.45
N SER A 92 -8.09 23.47 18.31
CA SER A 92 -7.90 23.53 19.75
C SER A 92 -6.81 22.55 20.20
N GLU A 93 -6.31 22.73 21.42
CA GLU A 93 -5.31 21.81 22.00
C GLU A 93 -5.84 20.37 22.08
N ASP A 94 -7.11 20.19 22.50
CA ASP A 94 -7.78 18.89 22.57
C ASP A 94 -7.91 18.23 21.19
N GLU A 95 -8.25 19.00 20.17
CA GLU A 95 -8.39 18.52 18.79
C GLU A 95 -7.03 18.13 18.19
N LEU A 96 -5.97 18.92 18.46
CA LEU A 96 -4.60 18.56 18.08
C LEU A 96 -4.14 17.29 18.78
N LYS A 97 -4.48 17.13 20.06
CA LYS A 97 -4.16 15.92 20.83
C LYS A 97 -4.88 14.71 20.26
N LEU A 98 -6.17 14.81 19.96
CA LEU A 98 -6.95 13.74 19.34
C LEU A 98 -6.36 13.31 17.98
N ARG A 99 -6.04 14.26 17.10
CA ARG A 99 -5.39 13.98 15.80
C ARG A 99 -4.02 13.33 15.97
N SER A 100 -3.25 13.78 16.95
CA SER A 100 -1.95 13.20 17.28
C SER A 100 -2.09 11.78 17.82
N ASN A 101 -3.11 11.52 18.65
CA ASN A 101 -3.44 10.19 19.14
C ASN A 101 -3.83 9.26 17.99
N ILE A 102 -4.63 9.72 17.02
CA ILE A 102 -4.99 8.92 15.83
C ILE A 102 -3.73 8.54 15.04
N TYR A 103 -2.86 9.51 14.74
CA TYR A 103 -1.65 9.23 13.97
C TYR A 103 -0.67 8.34 14.75
N ALA A 104 -0.45 8.62 16.03
CA ALA A 104 0.39 7.79 16.90
C ALA A 104 -0.16 6.37 17.05
N SER A 105 -1.48 6.21 17.13
CA SER A 105 -2.14 4.91 17.15
C SER A 105 -1.81 4.07 15.93
N TYR A 106 -1.69 4.71 14.77
CA TYR A 106 -1.31 4.05 13.54
C TYR A 106 0.17 3.69 13.49
N ILE A 107 1.06 4.57 13.95
CA ILE A 107 2.51 4.32 14.01
C ILE A 107 2.83 3.23 15.04
N PHE A 108 2.23 3.28 16.22
CA PHE A 108 2.49 2.34 17.30
C PHE A 108 1.58 1.11 17.28
N ASP A 109 0.66 1.02 16.31
CA ASP A 109 -0.28 -0.08 16.16
C ASP A 109 -1.12 -0.32 17.44
N LEU A 110 -1.58 0.77 18.07
CA LEU A 110 -2.29 0.74 19.35
C LEU A 110 -3.74 0.26 19.21
N TYR A 111 -4.32 0.40 18.01
CA TYR A 111 -5.70 0.01 17.70
C TYR A 111 -5.69 -0.83 16.44
N ASN A 112 -6.06 -2.12 16.58
CA ASN A 112 -6.21 -3.03 15.45
C ASN A 112 -7.63 -2.98 14.85
N ASP A 113 -8.50 -2.07 15.31
CA ASP A 113 -9.86 -1.99 14.78
C ASP A 113 -9.86 -1.36 13.40
N GLU A 114 -10.12 -2.19 12.41
CA GLU A 114 -10.13 -1.85 10.99
C GLU A 114 -11.32 -0.97 10.59
N SER A 115 -12.45 -1.09 11.28
CA SER A 115 -13.71 -0.48 10.85
C SER A 115 -13.65 1.05 10.79
N ASN A 116 -12.84 1.65 11.67
CA ASN A 116 -12.76 3.10 11.85
C ASN A 116 -11.44 3.71 11.35
N ILE A 117 -10.48 2.91 10.87
CA ILE A 117 -9.17 3.42 10.41
C ILE A 117 -9.33 4.37 9.22
N ASP A 118 -10.15 4.02 8.24
CA ASP A 118 -10.40 4.86 7.05
C ASP A 118 -10.90 6.24 7.45
N GLU A 119 -11.88 6.29 8.35
CA GLU A 119 -12.48 7.52 8.85
C GLU A 119 -11.51 8.29 9.74
N ALA A 120 -10.70 7.60 10.54
CA ALA A 120 -9.67 8.21 11.39
C ALA A 120 -8.58 8.89 10.57
N VAL A 121 -8.06 8.22 9.53
CA VAL A 121 -7.03 8.81 8.66
C VAL A 121 -7.62 9.96 7.84
N LYS A 122 -8.88 9.86 7.38
CA LYS A 122 -9.59 11.00 6.75
C LYS A 122 -9.77 12.16 7.73
N TYR A 123 -10.08 11.86 9.00
CA TYR A 123 -10.27 12.85 10.05
C TYR A 123 -9.01 13.67 10.29
N LEU A 124 -7.80 13.08 10.14
CA LEU A 124 -6.54 13.83 10.17
C LEU A 124 -6.53 14.96 9.13
N GLY A 125 -7.16 14.81 7.96
CA GLY A 125 -7.17 15.87 6.94
C GLY A 125 -5.75 16.28 6.48
N LEU A 126 -4.81 15.34 6.57
CA LEU A 126 -3.43 15.41 6.07
C LEU A 126 -3.34 14.63 4.77
N SER A 127 -2.51 15.11 3.83
CA SER A 127 -2.23 14.34 2.61
C SER A 127 -1.25 13.19 2.90
N ILE A 128 -1.14 12.23 1.98
CA ILE A 128 -0.15 11.14 2.06
C ILE A 128 1.26 11.72 2.21
N ASN A 129 1.60 12.77 1.45
CA ASN A 129 2.91 13.42 1.52
C ASN A 129 3.15 14.06 2.90
N ASP A 130 2.13 14.70 3.48
CA ASP A 130 2.23 15.29 4.81
C ASP A 130 2.51 14.22 5.87
N MET A 131 1.82 13.08 5.79
CA MET A 131 2.03 11.96 6.70
C MET A 131 3.42 11.34 6.54
N MET A 132 3.92 11.18 5.32
CA MET A 132 5.27 10.65 5.10
C MET A 132 6.36 11.64 5.54
N GLU A 133 6.15 12.93 5.35
CA GLU A 133 7.04 13.98 5.85
C GLU A 133 7.11 13.96 7.38
N ILE A 134 5.96 13.85 8.06
CA ILE A 134 5.93 13.72 9.52
C ILE A 134 6.70 12.46 9.93
N LEU A 135 6.36 11.30 9.37
CA LEU A 135 6.99 10.02 9.69
C LEU A 135 8.52 10.04 9.56
N THR A 136 9.01 10.53 8.43
CA THR A 136 10.46 10.61 8.17
C THR A 136 11.17 11.62 9.07
N SER A 137 10.47 12.66 9.53
CA SER A 137 10.99 13.65 10.47
C SER A 137 11.07 13.16 11.93
N LEU A 138 10.47 12.02 12.26
CA LEU A 138 10.52 11.44 13.60
C LEU A 138 11.88 10.82 13.92
N GLU A 139 12.76 10.67 12.92
CA GLU A 139 14.09 10.03 13.03
C GLU A 139 14.00 8.58 13.53
N LEU A 140 12.90 7.91 13.18
CA LEU A 140 12.76 6.48 13.39
C LEU A 140 13.75 5.75 12.46
N ASN A 141 14.36 4.67 12.95
CA ASN A 141 15.27 3.83 12.18
C ASN A 141 14.51 2.93 11.17
N LEU A 142 13.62 3.52 10.38
CA LEU A 142 12.80 2.80 9.41
C LEU A 142 13.66 2.43 8.19
N SER A 143 13.58 1.17 7.78
CA SER A 143 14.17 0.76 6.52
C SER A 143 13.41 1.40 5.35
N PRO A 144 14.02 1.51 4.15
CA PRO A 144 13.30 1.93 2.95
C PRO A 144 12.05 1.08 2.68
N PHE A 145 12.13 -0.22 3.00
CA PHE A 145 11.01 -1.15 2.95
C PHE A 145 9.84 -0.71 3.85
N ASP A 146 10.14 -0.41 5.12
CA ASP A 146 9.12 0.00 6.10
C ASP A 146 8.41 1.29 5.65
N LEU A 147 9.17 2.24 5.11
CA LEU A 147 8.64 3.51 4.59
C LEU A 147 7.71 3.30 3.38
N GLU A 148 8.08 2.45 2.43
CA GLU A 148 7.23 2.18 1.27
C GLU A 148 5.95 1.44 1.68
N LEU A 149 6.03 0.56 2.68
CA LEU A 149 4.87 -0.13 3.20
C LEU A 149 3.89 0.83 3.91
N PHE A 150 4.41 1.78 4.68
CA PHE A 150 3.60 2.88 5.24
C PHE A 150 2.93 3.70 4.15
N LYS A 151 3.70 4.10 3.14
CA LYS A 151 3.19 4.87 2.01
C LYS A 151 2.10 4.10 1.28
N PHE A 152 2.31 2.82 0.99
CA PHE A 152 1.34 1.94 0.36
C PHE A 152 0.01 1.93 1.13
N LYS A 153 0.06 1.72 2.45
CA LYS A 153 -1.14 1.67 3.29
C LYS A 153 -1.86 3.01 3.35
N PHE A 154 -1.15 4.12 3.49
CA PHE A 154 -1.79 5.44 3.41
C PHE A 154 -2.38 5.73 2.03
N THR A 155 -1.72 5.25 0.98
CA THR A 155 -2.19 5.38 -0.40
C THR A 155 -3.50 4.61 -0.58
N SER A 156 -3.61 3.36 -0.13
CA SER A 156 -4.86 2.61 -0.24
C SER A 156 -6.01 3.24 0.56
N LEU A 157 -5.72 3.88 1.71
CA LEU A 157 -6.75 4.47 2.57
C LEU A 157 -7.23 5.86 2.09
N LEU A 158 -6.31 6.69 1.59
CA LEU A 158 -6.59 8.10 1.32
C LEU A 158 -6.78 8.46 -0.14
N THR A 159 -6.72 7.49 -1.05
CA THR A 159 -6.92 7.77 -2.47
C THR A 159 -8.32 8.32 -2.71
N ASP A 160 -8.34 9.53 -3.26
CA ASP A 160 -9.52 10.21 -3.73
C ASP A 160 -9.43 10.29 -5.26
N PRO A 161 -10.13 9.41 -5.99
CA PRO A 161 -10.03 9.34 -7.45
C PRO A 161 -10.40 10.65 -8.14
N THR A 162 -11.22 11.50 -7.49
CA THR A 162 -11.60 12.81 -8.02
C THR A 162 -10.43 13.81 -8.08
N LYS A 163 -9.34 13.53 -7.36
CA LYS A 163 -8.11 14.34 -7.33
C LYS A 163 -7.00 13.76 -8.19
N LEU A 164 -7.19 12.57 -8.77
CA LEU A 164 -6.24 12.00 -9.71
C LEU A 164 -6.32 12.77 -11.03
N SER A 165 -5.20 12.85 -11.74
CA SER A 165 -5.12 13.56 -13.01
C SER A 165 -4.11 12.91 -13.95
N GLY A 166 -4.30 13.13 -15.25
CA GLY A 166 -3.46 12.52 -16.29
C GLY A 166 -3.45 11.00 -16.20
N GLU A 167 -2.25 10.43 -16.32
CA GLU A 167 -2.01 8.98 -16.31
C GLU A 167 -2.54 8.29 -15.06
N ASP A 168 -2.43 8.90 -13.87
CA ASP A 168 -2.92 8.30 -12.63
C ASP A 168 -4.45 8.10 -12.65
N SER A 169 -5.19 9.04 -13.25
CA SER A 169 -6.64 8.92 -13.41
C SER A 169 -7.01 7.85 -14.44
N GLU A 170 -6.26 7.75 -15.52
CA GLU A 170 -6.48 6.74 -16.57
C GLU A 170 -6.25 5.33 -16.04
N ILE A 171 -5.15 5.11 -15.30
CA ILE A 171 -4.83 3.84 -14.66
C ILE A 171 -5.91 3.48 -13.62
N TYR A 172 -6.31 4.43 -12.78
CA TYR A 172 -7.35 4.17 -11.78
C TYR A 172 -8.67 3.76 -12.45
N SER A 173 -9.12 4.48 -13.48
CA SER A 173 -10.32 4.13 -14.24
C SER A 173 -10.23 2.77 -14.92
N LEU A 174 -9.04 2.36 -15.38
CA LEU A 174 -8.83 1.03 -15.94
C LEU A 174 -9.02 -0.07 -14.88
N ILE A 175 -8.43 0.11 -13.68
CA ILE A 175 -8.62 -0.81 -12.55
C ILE A 175 -10.11 -0.88 -12.17
N GLU A 176 -10.76 0.28 -12.04
CA GLU A 176 -12.19 0.38 -11.71
C GLU A 176 -13.06 -0.35 -12.75
N GLN A 177 -12.83 -0.11 -14.05
CA GLN A 177 -13.60 -0.79 -15.11
C GLN A 177 -13.44 -2.31 -15.06
N GLU A 178 -12.22 -2.80 -14.89
CA GLU A 178 -11.97 -4.24 -14.78
C GLU A 178 -12.65 -4.82 -13.53
N PHE A 179 -12.63 -4.09 -12.41
CA PHE A 179 -13.29 -4.51 -11.17
C PHE A 179 -14.83 -4.53 -11.32
N VAL A 180 -15.44 -3.46 -11.84
CA VAL A 180 -16.90 -3.35 -12.03
C VAL A 180 -17.41 -4.42 -12.99
N ASN A 181 -16.65 -4.74 -14.04
CA ASN A 181 -17.04 -5.76 -15.01
C ASN A 181 -17.15 -7.16 -14.38
N GLU A 182 -16.32 -7.44 -13.37
CA GLU A 182 -16.22 -8.74 -12.72
C GLU A 182 -17.10 -8.83 -11.45
N PHE A 183 -17.31 -7.72 -10.71
CA PHE A 183 -17.99 -7.68 -9.41
C PHE A 183 -19.25 -6.80 -9.41
N LYS A 184 -20.19 -7.11 -10.29
CA LYS A 184 -21.43 -6.33 -10.44
C LYS A 184 -22.31 -6.28 -9.19
N ASP A 185 -22.14 -7.23 -8.28
CA ASP A 185 -22.95 -7.39 -7.07
C ASP A 185 -22.31 -6.76 -5.81
N PHE A 186 -21.10 -6.20 -5.93
CA PHE A 186 -20.43 -5.53 -4.80
C PHE A 186 -21.08 -4.18 -4.47
N LYS A 187 -21.12 -3.84 -3.18
CA LYS A 187 -21.56 -2.51 -2.77
C LYS A 187 -20.53 -1.46 -3.23
N PRO A 188 -20.97 -0.25 -3.61
CA PRO A 188 -20.05 0.80 -4.07
C PRO A 188 -18.91 1.11 -3.11
N ASP A 189 -19.16 1.12 -1.79
CA ASP A 189 -18.14 1.45 -0.79
C ASP A 189 -17.08 0.35 -0.66
N ASP A 190 -17.49 -0.93 -0.62
CA ASP A 190 -16.58 -2.08 -0.57
C ASP A 190 -15.69 -2.16 -1.84
N MET A 191 -16.29 -1.83 -2.98
CA MET A 191 -15.61 -1.76 -4.27
C MET A 191 -14.56 -0.65 -4.29
N ARG A 192 -14.89 0.53 -3.75
CA ARG A 192 -13.94 1.66 -3.71
C ARG A 192 -12.69 1.36 -2.89
N GLY A 193 -12.85 0.76 -1.71
CA GLY A 193 -11.70 0.35 -0.90
C GLY A 193 -10.78 -0.62 -1.64
N SER A 194 -11.38 -1.58 -2.35
CA SER A 194 -10.64 -2.57 -3.14
C SER A 194 -9.91 -1.94 -4.32
N ILE A 195 -10.56 -1.04 -5.07
CA ILE A 195 -9.93 -0.34 -6.19
C ILE A 195 -8.78 0.53 -5.71
N ASN A 196 -8.95 1.26 -4.60
CA ASN A 196 -7.86 2.06 -4.01
C ASN A 196 -6.67 1.19 -3.62
N LEU A 197 -6.91 0.01 -3.07
CA LEU A 197 -5.88 -0.96 -2.73
C LEU A 197 -5.13 -1.45 -3.97
N PHE A 198 -5.85 -1.85 -5.03
CA PHE A 198 -5.24 -2.24 -6.31
C PHE A 198 -4.47 -1.08 -6.96
N TRP A 199 -5.01 0.12 -6.92
CA TRP A 199 -4.30 1.31 -7.37
C TRP A 199 -3.01 1.52 -6.58
N ALA A 200 -3.05 1.48 -5.25
CA ALA A 200 -1.86 1.62 -4.41
C ALA A 200 -0.80 0.54 -4.72
N MET A 201 -1.23 -0.71 -4.90
CA MET A 201 -0.33 -1.82 -5.28
C MET A 201 0.34 -1.57 -6.63
N SER A 202 -0.40 -1.04 -7.61
CA SER A 202 0.16 -0.72 -8.94
C SER A 202 1.32 0.28 -8.88
N ARG A 203 1.35 1.14 -7.85
CA ARG A 203 2.38 2.18 -7.67
C ARG A 203 3.62 1.68 -6.93
N ILE A 204 3.62 0.44 -6.44
CA ILE A 204 4.79 -0.16 -5.81
C ILE A 204 5.89 -0.29 -6.87
N ASN A 205 7.06 0.25 -6.54
CA ASN A 205 8.26 0.18 -7.36
C ASN A 205 9.28 -0.74 -6.68
N LEU A 206 9.32 -2.00 -7.10
CA LEU A 206 10.18 -3.03 -6.50
C LEU A 206 11.67 -2.78 -6.80
N SER A 207 11.99 -2.08 -7.89
CA SER A 207 13.36 -1.83 -8.33
C SER A 207 14.21 -1.08 -7.30
N LYS A 208 13.55 -0.33 -6.40
CA LYS A 208 14.20 0.41 -5.30
C LYS A 208 14.74 -0.48 -4.18
N PHE A 209 14.35 -1.76 -4.16
CA PHE A 209 14.68 -2.69 -3.09
C PHE A 209 15.67 -3.75 -3.57
N VAL A 210 16.44 -4.31 -2.64
CA VAL A 210 17.18 -5.55 -2.86
C VAL A 210 16.21 -6.74 -2.90
N LEU A 211 16.62 -7.88 -3.48
CA LEU A 211 15.74 -9.03 -3.68
C LEU A 211 15.01 -9.49 -2.40
N GLU A 212 15.72 -9.51 -1.27
CA GLU A 212 15.13 -9.89 0.03
C GLU A 212 13.95 -8.99 0.42
N ASP A 213 14.13 -7.68 0.30
CA ASP A 213 13.09 -6.69 0.60
C ASP A 213 11.96 -6.72 -0.43
N ARG A 214 12.24 -7.03 -1.71
CA ARG A 214 11.19 -7.25 -2.73
C ARG A 214 10.29 -8.41 -2.35
N VAL A 215 10.89 -9.55 -1.97
CA VAL A 215 10.15 -10.74 -1.54
C VAL A 215 9.37 -10.43 -0.26
N LYS A 216 9.98 -9.74 0.70
CA LYS A 216 9.31 -9.30 1.92
C LYS A 216 8.10 -8.42 1.62
N MET A 217 8.21 -7.47 0.69
CA MET A 217 7.09 -6.63 0.24
C MET A 217 5.96 -7.47 -0.33
N LEU A 218 6.27 -8.34 -1.29
CA LEU A 218 5.27 -9.20 -1.92
C LEU A 218 4.57 -10.12 -0.92
N LYS A 219 5.29 -10.64 0.10
CA LYS A 219 4.67 -11.41 1.20
C LYS A 219 3.77 -10.58 2.11
N ASN A 220 3.99 -9.28 2.17
CA ASN A 220 3.19 -8.33 2.96
C ASN A 220 2.08 -7.66 2.11
N ILE A 221 1.96 -7.98 0.83
CA ILE A 221 0.82 -7.53 0.03
C ILE A 221 -0.25 -8.62 0.11
N PRO A 222 -1.54 -8.27 0.21
CA PRO A 222 -2.58 -9.25 0.44
C PRO A 222 -3.09 -9.94 -0.83
N ILE A 223 -2.21 -10.18 -1.81
CA ILE A 223 -2.49 -10.97 -3.01
C ILE A 223 -1.28 -11.85 -3.32
N ASP A 224 -1.50 -12.96 -4.03
CA ASP A 224 -0.39 -13.80 -4.47
C ASP A 224 0.49 -13.09 -5.51
N PHE A 225 1.68 -13.65 -5.77
CA PHE A 225 2.66 -13.02 -6.65
C PHE A 225 2.22 -13.00 -8.13
N GLU A 226 1.51 -14.02 -8.64
CA GLU A 226 0.99 -14.00 -10.01
C GLU A 226 -0.08 -12.92 -10.17
N SER A 227 -0.96 -12.83 -9.19
CA SER A 227 -1.97 -11.79 -9.03
C SER A 227 -1.36 -10.38 -9.03
N PHE A 228 -0.27 -10.17 -8.29
CA PHE A 228 0.45 -8.89 -8.30
C PHE A 228 1.05 -8.55 -9.66
N GLN A 229 1.64 -9.54 -10.34
CA GLN A 229 2.19 -9.35 -11.68
C GLN A 229 1.10 -9.01 -12.71
N ASP A 230 -0.06 -9.67 -12.65
CA ASP A 230 -1.19 -9.41 -13.54
C ASP A 230 -1.72 -7.97 -13.35
N LEU A 231 -1.81 -7.50 -12.11
CA LEU A 231 -2.12 -6.10 -11.82
C LEU A 231 -1.10 -5.15 -12.41
N LYS A 232 0.19 -5.38 -12.16
CA LYS A 232 1.25 -4.50 -12.68
C LYS A 232 1.22 -4.46 -14.20
N ALA A 233 1.02 -5.60 -14.86
CA ALA A 233 0.88 -5.68 -16.31
C ALA A 233 -0.31 -4.86 -16.85
N LEU A 234 -1.42 -4.79 -16.11
CA LEU A 234 -2.58 -3.97 -16.46
C LEU A 234 -2.25 -2.47 -16.44
N THR A 235 -1.36 -2.05 -15.54
CA THR A 235 -1.07 -0.63 -15.26
C THR A 235 0.21 -0.11 -15.90
N ILE A 236 0.97 -0.97 -16.59
CA ILE A 236 2.19 -0.58 -17.30
C ILE A 236 1.84 0.32 -18.49
N SER A 237 2.56 1.43 -18.57
CA SER A 237 2.44 2.47 -19.59
C SER A 237 3.84 3.06 -19.86
N GLY A 238 4.00 3.81 -20.96
CA GLY A 238 5.26 4.51 -21.27
C GLY A 238 5.96 4.02 -22.54
N ILE A 239 7.29 4.21 -22.60
CA ILE A 239 8.12 3.86 -23.76
C ILE A 239 8.67 2.43 -23.66
N SER A 240 8.89 1.78 -24.81
CA SER A 240 9.23 0.35 -24.90
C SER A 240 10.37 -0.08 -23.97
N ASP A 241 11.38 0.77 -23.81
CA ASP A 241 12.57 0.47 -23.02
C ASP A 241 12.31 0.45 -21.51
N GLU A 242 11.52 1.39 -21.01
CA GLU A 242 11.16 1.49 -19.59
C GLU A 242 10.20 0.37 -19.21
N ILE A 243 9.26 0.08 -20.11
CA ILE A 243 8.30 -1.01 -19.97
C ILE A 243 9.00 -2.36 -19.76
N ILE A 244 10.01 -2.69 -20.58
CA ILE A 244 10.69 -3.98 -20.42
C ILE A 244 11.43 -4.07 -19.07
N ASN A 245 12.04 -2.99 -18.61
CA ASN A 245 12.68 -2.97 -17.30
C ASN A 245 11.66 -3.22 -16.17
N GLU A 246 10.49 -2.60 -16.24
CA GLU A 246 9.42 -2.82 -15.28
C GLU A 246 8.90 -4.26 -15.32
N LEU A 247 8.78 -4.85 -16.51
CA LEU A 247 8.37 -6.26 -16.65
C LEU A 247 9.39 -7.23 -16.03
N TYR A 248 10.69 -6.98 -16.18
CA TYR A 248 11.71 -7.78 -15.49
C TYR A 248 11.64 -7.61 -13.97
N ASP A 249 11.44 -6.38 -13.51
CA ASP A 249 11.37 -6.09 -12.09
C ASP A 249 10.16 -6.76 -11.43
N VAL A 250 9.03 -6.79 -12.13
CA VAL A 250 7.78 -7.37 -11.64
C VAL A 250 7.75 -8.89 -11.78
N VAL A 251 8.19 -9.45 -12.91
CA VAL A 251 8.05 -10.89 -13.20
C VAL A 251 9.27 -11.69 -12.70
N LEU A 252 10.48 -11.14 -12.86
CA LEU A 252 11.73 -11.84 -12.56
C LEU A 252 12.45 -11.28 -11.32
N LEU A 253 11.92 -10.22 -10.68
CA LEU A 253 12.47 -9.57 -9.49
C LEU A 253 13.92 -9.11 -9.66
N ARG A 254 14.30 -8.73 -10.89
CA ARG A 254 15.63 -8.20 -11.21
C ARG A 254 15.55 -7.14 -12.29
N ASN A 255 16.69 -6.47 -12.54
CA ASN A 255 16.82 -5.62 -13.72
C ASN A 255 17.06 -6.46 -14.98
N ALA A 256 16.57 -5.96 -16.12
CA ALA A 256 16.90 -6.53 -17.42
C ALA A 256 18.38 -6.31 -17.75
N ASP A 257 19.03 -7.34 -18.29
CA ASP A 257 20.32 -7.20 -18.96
C ASP A 257 20.14 -6.60 -20.35
N GLU A 258 21.21 -6.07 -20.96
CA GLU A 258 21.12 -5.33 -22.24
C GLU A 258 20.56 -6.19 -23.38
N ASP A 259 21.01 -7.46 -23.47
CA ASP A 259 20.61 -8.38 -24.53
C ASP A 259 19.14 -8.81 -24.37
N GLY A 260 18.76 -9.20 -23.15
CA GLY A 260 17.39 -9.52 -22.80
C GLY A 260 16.48 -8.34 -23.05
N LYS A 261 16.86 -7.14 -22.60
CA LYS A 261 16.08 -5.92 -22.83
C LYS A 261 15.83 -5.69 -24.31
N LYS A 262 16.88 -5.72 -25.13
CA LYS A 262 16.79 -5.55 -26.58
C LYS A 262 15.85 -6.57 -27.22
N PHE A 263 15.99 -7.85 -26.86
CA PHE A 263 15.14 -8.91 -27.38
C PHE A 263 13.64 -8.64 -27.11
N TRP A 264 13.28 -8.26 -25.89
CA TRP A 264 11.89 -8.03 -25.54
C TRP A 264 11.33 -6.72 -26.12
N VAL A 265 12.16 -5.68 -26.27
CA VAL A 265 11.78 -4.45 -26.98
C VAL A 265 11.45 -4.76 -28.44
N ASP A 266 12.32 -5.51 -29.14
CA ASP A 266 12.10 -5.92 -30.53
C ASP A 266 10.83 -6.77 -30.67
N LEU A 267 10.57 -7.67 -29.70
CA LEU A 267 9.36 -8.49 -29.68
C LEU A 267 8.10 -7.66 -29.42
N LEU A 268 8.13 -6.71 -28.49
CA LEU A 268 7.04 -5.78 -28.21
C LEU A 268 6.68 -4.97 -29.47
N GLN A 269 7.68 -4.39 -30.11
CA GLN A 269 7.49 -3.64 -31.36
C GLN A 269 6.92 -4.53 -32.46
N LYS A 270 7.37 -5.78 -32.57
CA LYS A 270 6.83 -6.74 -33.52
C LYS A 270 5.34 -7.01 -33.29
N PHE A 271 4.90 -7.21 -32.04
CA PHE A 271 3.48 -7.41 -31.74
C PHE A 271 2.64 -6.18 -32.10
N ILE A 272 3.11 -4.99 -31.74
CA ILE A 272 2.43 -3.72 -32.07
C ILE A 272 2.33 -3.56 -33.59
N ASN A 273 3.41 -3.80 -34.33
CA ASN A 273 3.44 -3.73 -35.80
C ASN A 273 2.53 -4.76 -36.48
N GLN A 274 2.18 -5.84 -35.79
CA GLN A 274 1.22 -6.86 -36.24
C GLN A 274 -0.24 -6.50 -35.93
N GLY A 275 -0.49 -5.30 -35.39
CA GLY A 275 -1.84 -4.82 -35.06
C GLY A 275 -2.37 -5.34 -33.72
N LYS A 276 -1.53 -5.96 -32.90
CA LYS A 276 -1.90 -6.37 -31.55
C LYS A 276 -2.02 -5.13 -30.66
N SER A 277 -3.02 -5.11 -29.78
CA SER A 277 -3.15 -4.01 -28.82
C SER A 277 -1.92 -3.98 -27.90
N PHE A 278 -1.59 -2.79 -27.39
CA PHE A 278 -0.47 -2.63 -26.46
C PHE A 278 -0.64 -3.54 -25.23
N LYS A 279 -1.83 -3.51 -24.60
CA LYS A 279 -2.19 -4.36 -23.45
C LYS A 279 -2.01 -5.85 -23.75
N ASP A 280 -2.51 -6.33 -24.89
CA ASP A 280 -2.35 -7.75 -25.23
C ASP A 280 -0.88 -8.10 -25.50
N SER A 281 -0.10 -7.17 -26.05
CA SER A 281 1.33 -7.36 -26.30
C SER A 281 2.12 -7.49 -25.00
N ILE A 282 1.80 -6.67 -23.99
CA ILE A 282 2.38 -6.78 -22.64
C ILE A 282 2.03 -8.12 -22.01
N ASN A 283 0.76 -8.52 -22.06
CA ASN A 283 0.31 -9.81 -21.52
C ASN A 283 1.05 -10.99 -22.16
N ASP A 284 1.30 -10.96 -23.47
CA ASP A 284 2.10 -11.98 -24.14
C ASP A 284 3.54 -12.03 -23.64
N ILE A 285 4.17 -10.88 -23.41
CA ILE A 285 5.53 -10.82 -22.87
C ILE A 285 5.57 -11.36 -21.44
N VAL A 286 4.63 -10.96 -20.58
CA VAL A 286 4.51 -11.49 -19.21
C VAL A 286 4.37 -13.02 -19.22
N ASN A 287 3.49 -13.56 -20.06
CA ASN A 287 3.31 -15.01 -20.19
C ASN A 287 4.60 -15.71 -20.65
N ARG A 288 5.30 -15.16 -21.64
CA ARG A 288 6.57 -15.73 -22.12
C ARG A 288 7.67 -15.64 -21.07
N LEU A 289 7.74 -14.56 -20.29
CA LEU A 289 8.67 -14.43 -19.16
C LEU A 289 8.35 -15.50 -18.10
N ARG A 290 7.08 -15.74 -17.78
CA ARG A 290 6.63 -16.78 -16.84
C ARG A 290 6.94 -18.21 -17.32
N GLU A 291 6.95 -18.42 -18.63
CA GLU A 291 7.30 -19.72 -19.23
C GLU A 291 8.82 -19.99 -19.23
N SER A 292 9.65 -18.98 -18.97
CA SER A 292 11.10 -19.11 -18.96
C SER A 292 11.60 -20.01 -17.82
N GLU A 293 12.73 -20.69 -18.05
CA GLU A 293 13.40 -21.47 -17.00
C GLU A 293 13.87 -20.60 -15.82
N GLU A 294 14.15 -19.33 -16.09
CA GLU A 294 14.50 -18.36 -15.06
C GLU A 294 13.33 -18.15 -14.08
N TYR A 295 12.13 -17.90 -14.60
CA TYR A 295 10.93 -17.75 -13.77
C TYR A 295 10.62 -19.03 -12.97
N LYS A 296 10.68 -20.19 -13.63
CA LYS A 296 10.47 -21.48 -12.94
C LYS A 296 11.49 -21.69 -11.82
N THR A 297 12.74 -21.30 -12.03
CA THR A 297 13.80 -21.35 -11.02
C THR A 297 13.50 -20.39 -9.86
N LEU A 298 13.04 -19.17 -10.15
CA LEU A 298 12.64 -18.20 -9.14
C LEU A 298 11.50 -18.75 -8.26
N MET A 299 10.46 -19.30 -8.88
CA MET A 299 9.31 -19.87 -8.17
C MET A 299 9.66 -21.17 -7.42
N GLY A 300 10.55 -21.99 -7.97
CA GLY A 300 11.02 -23.24 -7.35
C GLY A 300 11.91 -23.04 -6.11
N LYS A 301 12.44 -21.84 -5.87
CA LYS A 301 13.26 -21.51 -4.69
C LYS A 301 12.44 -21.38 -3.39
N ASN A 302 11.13 -21.68 -3.39
CA ASN A 302 10.24 -21.49 -2.25
C ASN A 302 10.27 -20.07 -1.66
N LEU A 303 10.60 -19.06 -2.47
CA LEU A 303 10.70 -17.67 -2.00
C LEU A 303 9.36 -17.14 -1.46
N PHE A 304 8.25 -17.71 -1.93
CA PHE A 304 6.88 -17.30 -1.60
C PHE A 304 6.10 -18.35 -0.79
N ASN A 305 6.74 -19.45 -0.41
CA ASN A 305 6.19 -20.43 0.54
C ASN A 305 6.55 -20.04 1.99
#